data_AF-A0A314U902-F1
#
_entry.id   AF-A0A314U902-F1
#
_cell.length_a   1.000
_cell.length_b   1.000
_cell.length_c   1.000
_cell.angle_alpha   90.00
_cell.angle_beta   90.00
_cell.angle_gamma   90.00
#
_symmetry.space_group_name_H-M   'P 1'
#
loop_
_entity.id
_entity.type
_entity.pdbx_description
1 polymer ?
#
loop_
_entity_poly.entity_id
_entity_poly.type
_entity_poly.pdbx_seq_one_letter_code
_entity_poly.pdbx_strand_id
1 'polypeptide(L)'
;MSSQQYFFSLKLKIDPEGFARVIEKMPQIVSLHQHVIMKPVEFLLGRGIPSEDVAKMIVKCPQLIALRVELMKNSFYFFKSEMGRPLKELVEFPEYFTYSLESRIKPRYQRLRSKEIRCSLKWFLNCSDQRFEERLQGEYIETETPGPLFCMGGKLELPGNEMVSDEDDESDDEVLYRRTVSL
;
A
#
# COMPACT_ATOMS: atom_id res chain seq x y z
N MET A 1 -28.25 20.51 -4.30
CA MET A 1 -27.39 19.39 -4.79
C MET A 1 -26.48 19.96 -5.86
N SER A 2 -25.15 19.87 -5.69
CA SER A 2 -24.25 20.41 -6.73
C SER A 2 -24.39 19.60 -8.02
N SER A 3 -24.25 20.24 -9.18
CA SER A 3 -24.31 19.57 -10.49
C SER A 3 -23.33 18.39 -10.58
N GLN A 4 -22.19 18.51 -9.92
CA GLN A 4 -21.17 17.46 -9.86
C GLN A 4 -21.62 16.25 -9.04
N GLN A 5 -22.26 16.44 -7.88
CA GLN A 5 -22.79 15.33 -7.08
C GLN A 5 -23.83 14.52 -7.87
N TYR A 6 -24.71 15.21 -8.61
CA TYR A 6 -25.69 14.54 -9.47
C TYR A 6 -25.01 13.72 -10.58
N PHE A 7 -23.94 14.24 -11.18
CA PHE A 7 -23.14 13.50 -12.15
C PHE A 7 -22.54 12.21 -11.57
N PHE A 8 -21.93 12.28 -10.37
CA PHE A 8 -21.37 11.10 -9.70
C PHE A 8 -22.45 10.05 -9.38
N SER A 9 -23.63 10.47 -8.93
CA SER A 9 -24.74 9.57 -8.66
C SER A 9 -25.28 8.91 -9.92
N LEU A 10 -25.55 9.69 -10.97
CA LEU A 10 -26.20 9.19 -12.18
C LEU A 10 -25.25 8.33 -13.03
N LYS A 11 -24.02 8.82 -13.27
CA LYS A 11 -23.07 8.21 -14.22
C LYS A 11 -22.12 7.23 -13.56
N LEU A 12 -21.69 7.48 -12.33
CA LEU A 12 -20.71 6.63 -11.64
C LEU A 12 -21.34 5.72 -10.59
N LYS A 13 -22.66 5.82 -10.36
CA LYS A 13 -23.39 5.06 -9.33
C LYS A 13 -22.81 5.25 -7.93
N ILE A 14 -22.23 6.42 -7.67
CA ILE A 14 -21.67 6.80 -6.36
C ILE A 14 -22.75 7.56 -5.59
N ASP A 15 -23.16 7.02 -4.45
CA ASP A 15 -24.15 7.63 -3.58
C ASP A 15 -23.60 8.92 -2.90
N PRO A 16 -24.46 9.77 -2.31
CA PRO A 16 -24.04 11.01 -1.65
C PRO A 16 -22.94 10.85 -0.58
N GLU A 17 -22.98 9.77 0.19
CA GLU A 17 -21.98 9.49 1.23
C GLU A 17 -20.65 9.07 0.58
N GLY A 18 -20.71 8.24 -0.46
CA GLY A 18 -19.56 7.94 -1.31
C GLY A 18 -18.92 9.20 -1.90
N PHE A 19 -19.73 10.14 -2.38
CA PHE A 19 -19.24 11.40 -2.92
C PHE A 19 -18.60 12.30 -1.84
N ALA A 20 -19.17 12.33 -0.63
CA ALA A 20 -18.56 13.04 0.50
C ALA A 20 -17.16 12.52 0.83
N ARG A 21 -16.97 11.20 0.89
CA ARG A 21 -15.65 10.57 1.09
C ARG A 21 -14.65 10.89 -0.03
N VAL A 22 -15.14 11.02 -1.26
CA VAL A 22 -14.30 11.44 -2.41
C VAL A 22 -13.84 12.88 -2.23
N ILE A 23 -14.73 13.79 -1.83
CA ILE A 23 -14.39 15.20 -1.57
C ILE A 23 -13.41 15.33 -0.40
N GLU A 24 -13.61 14.57 0.68
CA GLU A 24 -12.72 14.58 1.86
C GLU A 24 -11.27 14.29 1.46
N LYS A 25 -11.06 13.31 0.58
CA LYS A 25 -9.73 12.92 0.08
C LYS A 25 -9.23 13.79 -1.08
N MET A 26 -10.12 14.35 -1.87
CA MET A 26 -9.80 15.08 -3.10
C MET A 26 -10.80 16.22 -3.35
N PRO A 27 -10.71 17.34 -2.62
CA PRO A 27 -11.66 18.45 -2.73
C PRO A 27 -11.78 19.02 -4.14
N GLN A 28 -10.68 19.02 -4.91
CA GLN A 28 -10.61 19.50 -6.28
C GLN A 28 -11.52 18.73 -7.26
N ILE A 29 -12.08 17.59 -6.86
CA ILE A 29 -12.99 16.78 -7.68
C ILE A 29 -14.24 17.56 -8.12
N VAL A 30 -14.65 18.56 -7.34
CA VAL A 30 -15.82 19.40 -7.63
C VAL A 30 -15.60 20.32 -8.84
N SER A 31 -14.35 20.59 -9.17
CA SER A 31 -13.94 21.48 -10.26
C SER A 31 -13.46 20.75 -11.51
N LEU A 32 -13.34 19.41 -11.45
CA LEU A 32 -12.91 18.62 -12.60
C LEU A 32 -14.02 18.52 -13.65
N HIS A 33 -13.66 18.74 -14.90
CA HIS A 33 -14.57 18.56 -16.01
C HIS A 33 -14.98 17.09 -16.17
N GLN A 34 -16.27 16.85 -16.42
CA GLN A 34 -16.84 15.50 -16.58
C GLN A 34 -16.10 14.68 -17.65
N HIS A 35 -15.68 15.30 -18.76
CA HIS A 35 -14.95 14.61 -19.82
C HIS A 35 -13.55 14.13 -19.39
N VAL A 36 -12.92 14.79 -18.41
CA VAL A 36 -11.64 14.35 -17.83
C VAL A 36 -11.89 13.14 -16.94
N ILE A 37 -12.93 13.19 -16.12
CA ILE A 37 -13.31 12.10 -15.21
C ILE A 37 -13.70 10.84 -15.98
N MET A 38 -14.48 10.99 -17.06
CA MET A 38 -15.00 9.85 -17.82
C MET A 38 -13.91 9.09 -18.57
N LYS A 39 -12.80 9.73 -18.96
CA LYS A 39 -11.71 9.06 -19.70
C LYS A 39 -11.10 7.86 -18.93
N PRO A 40 -10.65 7.99 -17.68
CA PRO A 40 -10.23 6.85 -16.86
C PRO A 40 -11.35 5.84 -16.58
N VAL A 41 -12.58 6.31 -16.38
CA VAL A 41 -13.75 5.45 -16.08
C VAL A 41 -14.05 4.53 -17.26
N GLU A 42 -14.19 5.09 -18.47
CA GLU A 42 -14.42 4.35 -19.71
C GLU A 42 -13.28 3.38 -20.00
N PHE A 43 -12.04 3.78 -19.71
CA PHE A 43 -10.89 2.88 -19.81
C PHE A 43 -11.07 1.65 -18.90
N LEU A 44 -11.37 1.83 -17.61
CA LEU A 44 -11.54 0.72 -16.66
C LEU A 44 -12.72 -0.19 -17.02
N LEU A 45 -13.86 0.39 -17.41
CA LEU A 45 -15.02 -0.34 -17.90
C LEU A 45 -14.65 -1.16 -19.15
N GLY A 46 -13.93 -0.56 -20.10
CA GLY A 46 -13.42 -1.21 -21.30
C GLY A 46 -12.32 -2.24 -21.05
N ARG A 47 -11.90 -2.46 -19.79
CA ARG A 47 -11.03 -3.58 -19.37
C ARG A 47 -11.80 -4.72 -18.70
N GLY A 48 -13.13 -4.63 -18.65
CA GLY A 48 -14.00 -5.65 -18.06
C GLY A 48 -14.18 -5.52 -16.54
N ILE A 49 -13.85 -4.37 -15.95
CA ILE A 49 -14.16 -4.07 -14.55
C ILE A 49 -15.61 -3.57 -14.50
N PRO A 50 -16.50 -4.18 -13.69
CA PRO A 50 -17.90 -3.77 -13.64
C PRO A 50 -18.04 -2.37 -13.04
N SER A 51 -19.10 -1.65 -13.42
CA SER A 51 -19.31 -0.26 -13.00
C SER A 51 -19.36 -0.08 -11.48
N GLU A 52 -19.91 -1.05 -10.76
CA GLU A 52 -19.95 -1.03 -9.29
C GLU A 52 -18.56 -1.11 -8.66
N ASP A 53 -17.66 -1.91 -9.24
CA ASP A 53 -16.28 -2.00 -8.75
C ASP A 53 -15.48 -0.78 -9.13
N VAL A 54 -15.70 -0.19 -10.31
CA VAL A 54 -15.12 1.11 -10.66
C VAL A 54 -15.57 2.19 -9.67
N ALA A 55 -16.84 2.22 -9.28
CA ALA A 55 -17.34 3.15 -8.27
C ALA A 55 -16.61 2.97 -6.93
N LYS A 56 -16.45 1.72 -6.46
CA LYS A 56 -15.68 1.40 -5.24
C LYS A 56 -14.23 1.85 -5.35
N MET A 57 -13.59 1.63 -6.50
CA MET A 57 -12.21 2.06 -6.75
C MET A 57 -12.06 3.58 -6.63
N ILE A 58 -12.99 4.36 -7.19
CA ILE A 58 -12.98 5.83 -7.14
C ILE A 58 -13.17 6.34 -5.72
N VAL A 59 -14.12 5.77 -4.96
CA VAL A 59 -14.34 6.14 -3.56
C VAL A 59 -13.11 5.84 -2.70
N LYS A 60 -12.42 4.73 -2.98
CA LYS A 60 -11.19 4.35 -2.27
C LYS A 60 -10.02 5.27 -2.63
N CYS A 61 -9.82 5.54 -3.91
CA CYS A 61 -8.69 6.25 -4.49
C CYS A 61 -9.19 7.29 -5.53
N PRO A 62 -9.66 8.47 -5.11
CA PRO A 62 -10.19 9.50 -6.02
C PRO A 62 -9.20 9.97 -7.07
N GLN A 63 -7.91 9.97 -6.77
CA GLN A 63 -6.86 10.36 -7.70
C GLN A 63 -6.83 9.51 -8.98
N LEU A 64 -7.42 8.31 -8.95
CA LEU A 64 -7.56 7.40 -10.10
C LEU A 64 -8.20 8.10 -11.32
N ILE A 65 -9.20 8.97 -11.12
CA ILE A 65 -9.92 9.65 -12.20
C ILE A 65 -9.24 10.92 -12.71
N ALA A 66 -8.11 11.31 -12.12
CA ALA A 66 -7.25 12.38 -12.63
C ALA A 66 -6.00 11.85 -13.35
N LEU A 67 -5.84 10.52 -13.44
CA LEU A 67 -4.70 9.91 -14.12
C LEU A 67 -4.82 10.02 -15.64
N ARG A 68 -3.66 10.12 -16.30
CA ARG A 68 -3.56 10.03 -17.76
C ARG A 68 -3.81 8.59 -18.20
N VAL A 69 -4.74 8.40 -19.13
CA VAL A 69 -5.14 7.07 -19.62
C VAL A 69 -3.97 6.33 -20.26
N GLU A 70 -3.03 7.03 -20.89
CA GLU A 70 -1.82 6.45 -21.46
C GLU A 70 -0.96 5.74 -20.40
N LEU A 71 -0.80 6.36 -19.23
CA LEU A 71 -0.07 5.77 -18.11
C LEU A 71 -0.82 4.58 -17.51
N MET A 72 -2.14 4.71 -17.36
CA MET A 72 -2.99 3.62 -16.88
C MET A 72 -2.94 2.40 -17.81
N LYS A 73 -2.95 2.62 -19.13
CA LYS A 73 -2.80 1.56 -20.14
C LYS A 73 -1.51 0.80 -19.96
N ASN A 74 -0.38 1.51 -19.85
CA ASN A 74 0.93 0.88 -19.69
C ASN A 74 0.99 0.01 -18.42
N SER A 75 0.53 0.55 -17.28
CA SER A 75 0.49 -0.20 -16.03
C SER A 75 -0.47 -1.39 -16.09
N PHE A 76 -1.64 -1.23 -16.71
CA PHE A 76 -2.61 -2.31 -16.87
C PHE A 76 -2.06 -3.46 -17.71
N TYR A 77 -1.44 -3.17 -18.85
CA TYR A 77 -0.88 -4.21 -19.72
C TYR A 77 0.27 -4.95 -19.06
N PHE A 78 1.10 -4.27 -18.28
CA PHE A 78 2.12 -4.92 -17.46
C PHE A 78 1.48 -5.83 -16.40
N PHE A 79 0.47 -5.33 -15.67
CA PHE A 79 -0.27 -6.13 -14.68
C PHE A 79 -0.87 -7.41 -15.27
N LYS A 80 -1.46 -7.30 -16.47
CA LYS A 80 -2.12 -8.43 -17.12
C LYS A 80 -1.17 -9.40 -17.81
N SER A 81 -0.22 -8.89 -18.57
CA SER A 81 0.61 -9.71 -19.46
C SER A 81 1.85 -10.24 -18.74
N GLU A 82 2.53 -9.39 -17.97
CA GLU A 82 3.78 -9.74 -17.31
C GLU A 82 3.54 -10.32 -15.91
N MET A 83 2.66 -9.69 -15.12
CA MET A 83 2.39 -10.17 -13.76
C MET A 83 1.37 -11.32 -13.72
N GLY A 84 0.50 -11.44 -14.73
CA GLY A 84 -0.47 -12.53 -14.84
C GLY A 84 -1.54 -12.55 -13.73
N ARG A 85 -1.85 -11.41 -13.12
CA ARG A 85 -2.68 -11.34 -11.90
C ARG A 85 -4.19 -11.15 -12.18
N PRO A 86 -5.07 -11.60 -11.26
CA PRO A 86 -6.51 -11.42 -11.40
C PRO A 86 -6.93 -9.95 -11.29
N LEU A 87 -7.96 -9.53 -12.05
CA LEU A 87 -8.46 -8.14 -12.03
C LEU A 87 -8.94 -7.70 -10.64
N LYS A 88 -9.41 -8.66 -9.82
CA LYS A 88 -9.87 -8.41 -8.46
C LYS A 88 -8.84 -7.66 -7.61
N GLU A 89 -7.55 -7.93 -7.80
CA GLU A 89 -6.50 -7.22 -7.06
C GLU A 89 -6.39 -5.73 -7.40
N LEU A 90 -6.75 -5.32 -8.63
CA LEU A 90 -6.80 -3.91 -9.00
C LEU A 90 -7.99 -3.20 -8.34
N VAL A 91 -9.11 -3.91 -8.16
CA VAL A 91 -10.28 -3.40 -7.43
C VAL A 91 -9.97 -3.27 -5.94
N GLU A 92 -9.27 -4.26 -5.38
CA GLU A 92 -8.84 -4.25 -3.98
C GLU A 92 -7.73 -3.23 -3.71
N PHE A 93 -6.91 -2.87 -4.70
CA PHE A 93 -5.81 -1.90 -4.56
C PHE A 93 -5.71 -0.97 -5.79
N PRO A 94 -6.67 -0.03 -5.96
CA PRO A 94 -6.70 0.91 -7.08
C PRO A 94 -5.50 1.88 -7.09
N GLU A 95 -4.85 2.07 -5.94
CA GLU A 95 -3.62 2.85 -5.81
C GLU A 95 -2.49 2.29 -6.69
N TYR A 96 -2.57 1.04 -7.16
CA TYR A 96 -1.68 0.47 -8.18
C TYR A 96 -1.41 1.44 -9.33
N PHE A 97 -2.45 2.06 -9.88
CA PHE A 97 -2.33 2.96 -11.03
C PHE A 97 -1.61 4.28 -10.72
N THR A 98 -1.49 4.63 -9.44
CA THR A 98 -0.83 5.87 -9.00
C THR A 98 0.68 5.71 -8.88
N TYR A 99 1.19 4.48 -8.84
CA TYR A 99 2.63 4.22 -8.82
C TYR A 99 3.22 4.25 -10.23
N SER A 100 4.44 4.77 -10.33
CA SER A 100 5.20 4.75 -11.58
C SER A 100 5.53 3.33 -12.02
N LEU A 101 5.18 3.02 -13.27
CA LEU A 101 5.47 1.72 -13.88
C LEU A 101 6.97 1.44 -13.92
N GLU A 102 7.75 2.38 -14.43
CA GLU A 102 9.18 2.19 -14.71
C GLU A 102 10.03 2.29 -13.45
N SER A 103 9.72 3.22 -12.54
CA SER A 103 10.57 3.46 -11.38
C SER A 103 10.17 2.69 -10.12
N ARG A 104 8.93 2.15 -10.05
CA ARG A 104 8.47 1.42 -8.85
C ARG A 104 7.89 0.04 -9.15
N ILE A 105 6.92 -0.08 -10.04
CA ILE A 105 6.21 -1.35 -10.25
C ILE A 105 7.15 -2.42 -10.84
N LYS A 106 7.79 -2.12 -11.98
CA LYS A 106 8.69 -3.07 -12.66
C LYS A 106 9.89 -3.49 -11.82
N PRO A 107 10.70 -2.58 -11.23
CA PRO A 107 11.88 -2.99 -10.47
C PRO A 107 11.53 -3.86 -9.27
N ARG A 108 10.46 -3.52 -8.54
CA ARG A 108 10.03 -4.30 -7.38
C ARG A 108 9.46 -5.66 -7.78
N TYR A 109 8.67 -5.73 -8.85
CA TYR A 109 8.17 -7.01 -9.36
C TYR A 109 9.31 -7.94 -9.81
N GLN A 110 10.33 -7.42 -10.49
CA GLN A 110 11.50 -8.20 -10.91
C GLN A 110 12.26 -8.80 -9.73
N ARG A 111 12.50 -8.01 -8.67
CA ARG A 111 13.13 -8.47 -7.42
C ARG A 111 12.32 -9.58 -6.74
N LEU A 112 10.99 -9.46 -6.72
CA LEU A 112 10.12 -10.51 -6.18
C LEU A 112 10.19 -11.78 -7.02
N ARG A 113 10.14 -11.64 -8.35
CA ARG A 113 10.23 -12.77 -9.28
C ARG A 113 11.54 -13.53 -9.14
N SER A 114 12.68 -12.84 -8.97
CA SER A 114 13.98 -13.49 -8.77
C SER A 114 14.09 -14.27 -7.46
N LYS A 115 13.26 -13.95 -6.46
CA LYS A 115 13.20 -14.65 -5.18
C LYS A 115 11.98 -15.56 -5.04
N GLU A 116 11.18 -15.70 -6.12
CA GLU A 116 9.92 -16.46 -6.15
C GLU A 116 8.88 -16.06 -5.09
N ILE A 117 8.95 -14.83 -4.57
CA ILE A 117 8.05 -14.34 -3.52
C ILE A 117 6.68 -13.98 -4.14
N ARG A 118 5.62 -14.57 -3.60
CA ARG A 118 4.23 -14.23 -3.93
C ARG A 118 3.61 -13.39 -2.81
N CYS A 119 3.21 -12.16 -3.11
CA CYS A 119 2.60 -11.26 -2.14
C CYS A 119 1.57 -10.32 -2.80
N SER A 120 0.72 -9.67 -2.00
CA SER A 120 -0.29 -8.72 -2.50
C SER A 120 0.35 -7.46 -3.10
N LEU A 121 -0.33 -6.79 -4.03
CA LEU A 121 0.13 -5.51 -4.60
C LEU A 121 0.47 -4.48 -3.52
N LYS A 122 -0.39 -4.36 -2.51
CA LYS A 122 -0.20 -3.44 -1.38
C LYS A 122 1.09 -3.74 -0.63
N TRP A 123 1.45 -5.01 -0.43
CA TRP A 123 2.64 -5.39 0.33
C TRP A 123 3.93 -4.90 -0.32
N PHE A 124 4.07 -4.98 -1.65
CA PHE A 124 5.33 -4.56 -2.27
C PHE A 124 5.30 -3.13 -2.84
N LEU A 125 4.13 -2.52 -3.04
CA LEU A 125 4.04 -1.16 -3.59
C LEU A 125 3.85 -0.10 -2.50
N ASN A 126 3.12 -0.42 -1.43
CA ASN A 126 2.80 0.54 -0.36
C ASN A 126 3.84 0.53 0.76
N CYS A 127 5.09 0.81 0.42
CA CYS A 127 6.20 0.99 1.35
C CYS A 127 7.33 1.81 0.72
N SER A 128 8.19 2.38 1.56
CA SER A 128 9.44 3.01 1.11
C SER A 128 10.39 1.97 0.49
N ASP A 129 11.39 2.45 -0.25
CA ASP A 129 12.38 1.56 -0.86
C ASP A 129 13.19 0.81 0.21
N GLN A 130 13.55 1.49 1.31
CA GLN A 130 14.19 0.85 2.47
C GLN A 130 13.33 -0.28 3.05
N ARG A 131 12.04 -0.02 3.33
CA ARG A 131 11.13 -1.05 3.88
C ARG A 131 10.89 -2.20 2.91
N PHE A 132 10.91 -1.92 1.61
CA PHE A 132 10.83 -2.96 0.59
C PHE A 132 12.07 -3.85 0.59
N GLU A 133 13.27 -3.26 0.72
CA GLU A 133 14.52 -4.01 0.77
C GLU A 133 14.63 -4.84 2.06
N GLU A 134 14.28 -4.27 3.23
CA GLU A 134 14.18 -5.01 4.50
C GLU A 134 13.26 -6.24 4.36
N ARG A 135 12.10 -6.06 3.71
CA ARG A 135 11.14 -7.14 3.43
C ARG A 135 11.68 -8.20 2.46
N LEU A 136 12.60 -7.84 1.58
CA LEU A 136 13.25 -8.79 0.68
C LEU A 136 14.40 -9.54 1.36
N GLN A 137 15.08 -8.90 2.31
CA GLN A 137 16.21 -9.48 3.05
C GLN A 137 15.72 -10.36 4.21
N GLY A 138 14.57 -10.04 4.80
CA GLY A 138 14.03 -10.75 5.94
C GLY A 138 13.39 -12.09 5.58
N GLU A 139 13.85 -13.13 6.27
CA GLU A 139 13.09 -14.33 6.61
C GLU A 139 11.80 -13.93 7.36
N TYR A 140 10.81 -13.38 6.66
CA TYR A 140 9.54 -13.03 7.28
C TYR A 140 8.75 -14.32 7.49
N ILE A 141 8.84 -14.85 8.71
CA ILE A 141 8.08 -15.97 9.25
C ILE A 141 6.65 -15.92 8.71
N GLU A 142 6.22 -17.03 8.11
CA GLU A 142 4.82 -17.27 7.79
C GLU A 142 3.97 -17.01 9.02
N THR A 143 3.03 -16.08 8.92
CA THR A 143 1.98 -15.92 9.92
C THR A 143 1.13 -17.19 9.96
N GLU A 144 1.49 -18.16 10.80
CA GLU A 144 0.62 -19.07 11.59
C GLU A 144 1.45 -19.84 12.63
N THR A 145 2.22 -19.17 13.50
CA THR A 145 2.42 -19.72 14.84
C THR A 145 1.37 -19.07 15.74
N PRO A 146 0.48 -19.84 16.39
CA PRO A 146 -0.36 -19.28 17.44
C PRO A 146 0.58 -18.62 18.44
N GLY A 147 0.43 -17.30 18.63
CA GLY A 147 1.08 -16.62 19.73
C GLY A 147 0.75 -17.34 21.04
N PRO A 148 1.62 -17.27 22.06
CA PRO A 148 1.40 -17.99 23.30
C PRO A 148 -0.01 -17.71 23.83
N LEU A 149 -0.74 -18.78 24.18
CA LEU A 149 -2.07 -18.67 24.74
C LEU A 149 -1.98 -18.00 26.12
N PHE A 150 -2.42 -16.74 26.19
CA PHE A 150 -2.61 -16.07 27.46
C PHE A 150 -3.96 -16.49 28.05
N CYS A 151 -3.92 -17.42 29.02
CA CYS A 151 -5.05 -17.66 29.90
C CYS A 151 -5.16 -16.50 30.89
N MET A 152 -6.25 -15.72 30.86
CA MET A 152 -6.52 -14.69 31.86
C MET A 152 -6.57 -15.32 33.26
N GLY A 153 -5.61 -14.94 34.12
CA GLY A 153 -5.46 -15.49 35.48
C GLY A 153 -4.45 -16.64 35.63
N GLY A 154 -3.75 -17.04 34.56
CA GLY A 154 -2.65 -18.00 34.63
C GLY A 154 -1.30 -17.36 34.98
N LYS A 155 -0.39 -18.14 35.61
CA LYS A 155 0.98 -17.69 35.91
C LYS A 155 1.74 -17.49 34.60
N LEU A 156 2.36 -16.31 34.44
CA LEU A 156 3.19 -15.99 33.28
C LEU A 156 4.46 -16.87 33.31
N GLU A 157 4.65 -17.72 32.31
CA GLU A 157 5.91 -18.44 32.09
C GLU A 157 6.64 -17.79 30.92
N LEU A 158 7.83 -17.26 31.19
CA LEU A 158 8.71 -16.70 30.17
C LEU A 158 9.60 -17.84 29.63
N PRO A 159 9.81 -17.96 28.31
CA PRO A 159 10.84 -18.83 27.75
C PRO A 159 12.20 -18.38 28.30
N GLY A 160 12.96 -19.32 28.88
CA GLY A 160 14.23 -19.03 29.54
C GLY A 160 15.25 -18.39 28.59
N ASN A 161 15.81 -17.25 29.02
CA ASN A 161 17.00 -16.66 28.41
C ASN A 161 18.16 -17.66 28.47
N GLU A 162 18.80 -17.94 27.33
CA GLU A 162 20.21 -18.30 27.34
C GLU A 162 20.97 -17.12 27.95
N MET A 163 21.70 -17.41 29.04
CA MET A 163 22.55 -16.45 29.72
C MET A 163 23.64 -15.98 28.76
N VAL A 164 23.54 -14.73 28.30
CA VAL A 164 24.71 -14.02 27.76
C VAL A 164 25.57 -13.67 28.97
N SER A 165 26.74 -14.30 29.07
CA SER A 165 27.77 -13.96 30.06
C SER A 165 28.32 -12.57 29.73
N ASP A 166 28.12 -11.62 30.65
CA ASP A 166 28.83 -10.34 30.65
C ASP A 166 30.33 -10.62 30.89
N GLU A 167 31.16 -10.42 29.87
CA GLU A 167 32.57 -10.11 30.07
C GLU A 167 32.74 -8.62 29.78
N ASP A 168 33.00 -7.87 30.85
CA ASP A 168 33.30 -6.44 30.85
C ASP A 168 34.67 -6.20 30.20
N ASP A 169 34.69 -5.69 28.96
CA ASP A 169 35.87 -5.02 28.40
C ASP A 169 35.78 -3.52 28.76
N GLU A 170 36.44 -3.13 29.85
CA GLU A 170 36.64 -1.73 30.24
C GLU A 170 37.47 -1.01 29.16
N SER A 171 36.79 -0.20 28.33
CA SER A 171 37.45 0.73 27.41
C SER A 171 37.89 2.01 28.15
N ASP A 172 39.20 2.26 28.13
CA ASP A 172 39.98 3.22 28.95
C ASP A 172 39.70 4.72 28.70
N ASP A 173 38.55 5.09 28.12
CA ASP A 173 38.24 6.47 27.71
C ASP A 173 37.16 7.17 28.57
N GLU A 174 36.55 6.49 29.54
CA GLU A 174 35.49 7.08 30.39
C GLU A 174 35.97 7.62 31.76
N VAL A 175 37.26 7.49 32.08
CA VAL A 175 37.82 7.93 33.38
C VAL A 175 38.06 9.45 33.44
N LEU A 176 38.17 10.15 32.30
CA LEU A 176 38.52 11.57 32.27
C LEU A 176 37.34 12.54 32.43
N TYR A 177 36.09 12.09 32.30
CA TYR A 177 34.92 12.99 32.44
C TYR A 177 34.40 13.10 33.89
N ARG A 178 34.74 12.14 34.77
CA ARG A 178 34.31 12.17 36.19
C ARG A 178 35.19 13.01 37.11
N ARG A 179 36.35 13.52 36.65
CA ARG A 179 37.31 14.22 37.51
C ARG A 179 37.23 15.75 37.47
N THR A 180 36.39 16.33 36.63
CA THR A 180 36.32 17.80 36.42
C THR A 180 35.02 18.46 36.91
N VAL A 181 34.06 17.72 37.44
CA VAL A 181 32.78 18.28 37.95
C VAL A 181 32.65 18.18 39.48
N SER A 182 33.79 18.27 40.18
CA SER A 182 33.79 18.44 41.64
C SER A 182 34.95 19.34 42.06
N LEU A 183 34.82 20.64 41.75
CA LEU A 183 35.35 21.75 42.54
C LEU A 183 34.32 22.88 42.53
#